data_AF-A0A257N5F5-F1
#
_entry.id   AF-A0A257N5F5-F1
#
_cell.length_a   1.000
_cell.length_b   1.000
_cell.length_c   1.000
_cell.angle_alpha   90.00
_cell.angle_beta   90.00
_cell.angle_gamma   90.00
#
_symmetry.space_group_name_H-M   'P 1'
#
loop_
_entity.id
_entity.type
_entity.pdbx_description
1 polymer ?
#
loop_
_entity_poly.entity_id
_entity_poly.type
_entity_poly.pdbx_seq_one_letter_code
_entity_poly.pdbx_strand_id
1 'polypeptide(L)' 'MSLNKENQQRLLDLAKSSIQHGLQTGRPLKINLADFPAELTEHRATFVTLQKHHQLRGCIGILEAVRPLAEDIAENA' A
#
# COMPACT_ATOMS: atom_id res chain seq x y z
N MET A 1 1.46 9.93 15.21
CA MET A 1 0.65 8.78 15.66
C MET A 1 1.12 7.53 14.94
N SER A 2 1.31 6.43 15.67
CA SER A 2 1.67 5.12 15.11
C SER A 2 0.41 4.33 14.75
N LEU A 3 0.42 3.60 13.63
CA LEU A 3 -0.66 2.67 13.27
C LEU A 3 -0.65 1.46 14.21
N ASN A 4 -1.83 0.96 14.58
CA ASN A 4 -1.93 -0.29 15.34
C ASN A 4 -1.54 -1.50 14.47
N LYS A 5 -1.31 -2.66 15.10
CA LYS A 5 -0.88 -3.88 14.39
C LYS A 5 -1.89 -4.38 13.36
N GLU A 6 -3.18 -4.22 13.61
CA GLU A 6 -4.24 -4.65 12.69
C GLU A 6 -4.19 -3.81 11.40
N ASN A 7 -4.12 -2.49 11.53
CA ASN A 7 -4.01 -1.57 10.41
C ASN A 7 -2.71 -1.78 9.61
N GLN A 8 -1.59 -2.04 10.29
CA GLN A 8 -0.33 -2.42 9.62
C GLN A 8 -0.49 -3.70 8.80
N GLN A 9 -1.12 -4.73 9.37
CA GLN A 9 -1.34 -5.99 8.67
C GLN A 9 -2.29 -5.82 7.47
N ARG A 10 -3.37 -5.04 7.61
CA ARG A 10 -4.29 -4.69 6.51
C ARG A 10 -3.55 -4.05 5.33
N LEU A 11 -2.63 -3.12 5.59
CA LEU A 11 -1.84 -2.48 4.54
C LEU A 11 -0.87 -3.45 3.85
N LEU A 12 -0.25 -4.35 4.61
CA LEU A 12 0.62 -5.40 4.03
C LEU A 12 -0.17 -6.36 3.14
N ASP A 13 -1.38 -6.73 3.54
CA ASP A 13 -2.23 -7.64 2.76
C ASP A 13 -2.84 -6.93 1.54
N LEU A 14 -3.14 -5.64 1.65
CA LEU A 14 -3.49 -4.80 0.51
C LEU A 14 -2.35 -4.72 -0.51
N ALA A 15 -1.12 -4.44 -0.07
CA ALA A 15 0.04 -4.40 -0.96
C ALA A 15 0.24 -5.73 -1.70
N LYS A 16 0.16 -6.87 -0.99
CA LYS A 16 0.24 -8.21 -1.61
C LYS A 16 -0.88 -8.43 -2.64
N SER A 17 -2.10 -8.02 -2.31
CA SER A 17 -3.26 -8.18 -3.20
C SER A 17 -3.11 -7.32 -4.45
N SER A 18 -2.59 -6.10 -4.32
CA SER A 18 -2.30 -5.22 -5.46
C SER A 18 -1.22 -5.79 -6.37
N ILE A 19 -0.11 -6.28 -5.80
CA ILE A 19 0.95 -6.97 -6.57
C ILE A 19 0.38 -8.16 -7.34
N GLN A 20 -0.42 -9.01 -6.70
CA GLN A 20 -1.04 -10.17 -7.35
C GLN A 20 -1.97 -9.75 -8.49
N HIS A 21 -2.78 -8.71 -8.28
CA HIS A 21 -3.66 -8.16 -9.30
C HIS A 21 -2.87 -7.56 -10.47
N GLY A 22 -1.80 -6.80 -10.18
CA GLY A 22 -0.91 -6.19 -11.16
C GLY A 22 -0.16 -7.22 -11.99
N LEU A 23 0.26 -8.34 -11.40
CA LEU A 23 0.86 -9.46 -12.14
C LEU A 23 -0.12 -10.10 -13.14
N GLN A 24 -1.43 -10.04 -12.88
CA GLN A 24 -2.46 -10.63 -13.75
C GLN A 24 -3.00 -9.64 -14.79
N THR A 25 -3.13 -8.36 -14.43
CA THR A 25 -3.86 -7.35 -15.21
C THR A 25 -2.99 -6.21 -15.74
N GLY A 26 -1.76 -6.08 -15.24
CA GLY A 26 -0.87 -4.96 -15.51
C GLY A 26 -1.30 -3.64 -14.87
N ARG A 27 -2.23 -3.66 -13.90
CA ARG A 27 -2.76 -2.46 -13.23
C ARG A 27 -2.84 -2.63 -11.71
N PRO A 28 -2.75 -1.55 -10.91
CA PRO A 28 -3.00 -1.59 -9.48
C PRO A 28 -4.40 -2.09 -9.13
N LEU A 29 -4.55 -2.69 -7.94
CA LEU A 29 -5.86 -3.07 -7.41
C LEU A 29 -6.65 -1.81 -7.05
N LYS A 30 -7.83 -1.65 -7.66
CA LYS A 30 -8.77 -0.60 -7.26
C LYS A 30 -9.45 -0.96 -5.95
N ILE A 31 -9.44 -0.02 -5.01
CA ILE A 31 -10.07 -0.16 -3.70
C ILE A 31 -11.20 0.85 -3.51
N ASN A 32 -12.09 0.56 -2.56
CA ASN A 32 -13.06 1.52 -2.05
C ASN A 32 -12.63 1.97 -0.64
N LEU A 33 -12.34 3.26 -0.47
CA LEU A 33 -11.86 3.81 0.80
C LEU A 33 -12.87 3.65 1.94
N ALA A 34 -14.17 3.52 1.63
CA ALA A 34 -15.21 3.28 2.64
C ALA A 34 -15.04 1.94 3.38
N ASP A 35 -14.26 1.00 2.83
CA ASP A 35 -13.99 -0.30 3.45
C ASP A 35 -12.84 -0.25 4.47
N PHE A 36 -12.19 0.91 4.61
CA PHE A 36 -11.01 1.10 5.45
C PHE A 36 -11.30 2.00 6.66
N PRO A 37 -10.66 1.73 7.81
CA PRO A 37 -10.73 2.62 8.97
C PRO A 37 -10.09 3.97 8.66
N ALA A 38 -10.57 5.03 9.34
CA ALA A 38 -10.25 6.42 9.05
C ALA A 38 -8.72 6.69 9.02
N GLU A 39 -7.94 6.03 9.86
CA GLU A 39 -6.49 6.22 9.92
C GLU A 39 -5.78 5.81 8.62
N LEU A 40 -6.40 4.94 7.82
CA LEU A 40 -5.89 4.46 6.53
C LEU A 40 -6.42 5.26 5.34
N THR A 41 -7.41 6.13 5.56
CA THR A 41 -7.97 7.04 4.55
C THR A 41 -7.34 8.44 4.60
N GLU A 42 -6.51 8.72 5.61
CA GLU A 42 -5.75 9.96 5.71
C GLU A 42 -4.66 10.05 4.64
N HIS A 43 -4.42 11.26 4.13
CA HIS A 43 -3.32 11.51 3.19
C HIS A 43 -1.96 11.33 3.86
N ARG A 44 -1.10 10.49 3.28
CA ARG A 44 0.27 10.25 3.79
C ARG A 44 1.23 9.99 2.64
N ALA A 45 2.49 10.35 2.84
CA ALA A 45 3.58 9.90 1.99
C ALA A 45 3.90 8.43 2.30
N THR A 46 4.04 7.60 1.27
CA THR A 46 4.24 6.15 1.43
C THR A 46 5.36 5.63 0.53
N PHE A 47 5.98 4.54 0.98
CA PHE A 47 6.89 3.73 0.19
C PHE A 47 6.56 2.25 0.40
N VAL A 48 6.47 1.50 -0.69
CA VAL A 48 6.32 0.05 -0.70
C VAL A 48 7.67 -0.55 -1.08
N THR A 49 8.25 -1.35 -0.18
CA THR A 49 9.52 -2.04 -0.42
C THR A 49 9.29 -3.54 -0.50
N LEU A 50 9.76 -4.14 -1.59
CA LEU A 50 9.81 -5.59 -1.76
C LEU A 50 11.21 -6.08 -1.48
N GLN A 51 11.30 -7.12 -0.66
CA GLN A 51 12.55 -7.83 -0.37
C GLN A 51 12.41 -9.31 -0.69
N LYS A 52 13.49 -9.91 -1.20
CA LYS A 52 13.61 -11.35 -1.43
C LYS A 52 14.95 -11.80 -0.86
N HIS A 53 14.94 -12.80 0.03
CA HIS A 53 16.13 -13.24 0.76
C HIS A 53 16.89 -12.09 1.45
N HIS A 54 16.15 -11.17 2.09
CA HIS A 54 16.68 -9.96 2.73
C HIS A 54 17.40 -8.97 1.77
N GLN A 55 17.26 -9.16 0.46
CA GLN A 55 17.79 -8.24 -0.56
C GLN A 55 16.67 -7.43 -1.19
N LEU A 56 16.95 -6.16 -1.48
CA LEU A 56 16.02 -5.25 -2.14
C LEU A 56 15.65 -5.79 -3.53
N ARG A 57 14.35 -5.95 -3.78
CA ARG A 57 13.80 -6.33 -5.09
C ARG A 57 13.18 -5.14 -5.82
N GLY A 58 12.66 -4.17 -5.08
CA GLY A 58 12.08 -2.93 -5.57
C GLY A 58 11.62 -2.04 -4.42
N CYS A 59 11.63 -0.73 -4.64
CA CYS A 59 11.09 0.27 -3.72
C CYS A 59 10.46 1.39 -4.54
N ILE A 60 9.17 1.62 -4.38
CA ILE A 60 8.39 2.63 -5.11
C ILE A 60 7.53 3.40 -4.10
N GLY A 61 7.37 4.69 -4.33
CA GLY A 61 6.64 5.58 -3.44
C GLY A 61 6.83 7.04 -3.80
N ILE A 62 6.18 7.91 -3.03
CA ILE A 62 6.23 9.35 -3.21
C ILE A 62 6.50 10.03 -1.87
N LEU A 63 7.28 11.10 -1.90
CA LEU A 63 7.64 11.89 -0.71
C LEU A 63 6.49 12.81 -0.25
N GLU A 64 5.54 13.10 -1.14
CA GLU A 64 4.42 13.99 -0.89
C GLU A 64 3.14 13.19 -0.62
N ALA A 65 2.33 13.66 0.34
CA ALA A 65 1.07 13.03 0.72
C ALA A 65 -0.07 13.38 -0.24
N VAL A 66 0.03 12.92 -1.49
CA VAL A 66 -0.93 13.30 -2.56
C VAL A 66 -2.16 12.38 -2.63
N ARG A 67 -2.14 11.25 -1.92
CA ARG A 67 -3.24 10.27 -1.86
C ARG A 67 -3.47 9.76 -0.43
N PRO A 68 -4.68 9.25 -0.13
CA PRO A 68 -4.96 8.43 1.04
C PRO A 68 -3.98 7.27 1.19
N LEU A 69 -3.56 6.97 2.41
CA LEU A 69 -2.58 5.93 2.73
C LEU A 69 -2.90 4.57 2.09
N ALA A 70 -4.14 4.08 2.21
CA ALA A 70 -4.53 2.80 1.61
C ALA A 70 -4.45 2.83 0.08
N GLU A 71 -4.91 3.90 -0.55
CA GLU A 71 -4.88 4.06 -2.01
C GLU A 71 -3.44 4.14 -2.52
N ASP A 72 -2.58 4.92 -1.87
CA ASP A 72 -1.19 5.09 -2.28
C ASP A 72 -0.39 3.79 -2.14
N ILE A 73 -0.71 2.94 -1.15
CA ILE A 73 -0.12 1.60 -1.06
C ILE A 73 -0.57 0.70 -2.22
N ALA A 74 -1.85 0.72 -2.59
CA ALA A 74 -2.32 -0.08 -3.71
C ALA A 74 -1.66 0.37 -5.03
N GLU A 75 -1.53 1.68 -5.24
CA GLU A 75 -0.92 2.26 -6.44
C GLU A 75 0.59 1.96 -6.57
N ASN A 76 1.33 1.91 -5.47
CA ASN A 76 2.80 1.74 -5.49
C ASN A 76 3.27 0.29 -5.30
N ALA A 77 2.37 -0.66 -5.08
CA ALA A 77 2.66 -2.09 -4.86
C ALA A 77 2.52 -2.91 -6.15
#